data_AF-A0A923Z8H3-F1
#
_entry.id   AF-A0A923Z8H3-F1
#
_cell.length_a   1.000
_cell.length_b   1.000
_cell.length_c   1.000
_cell.angle_alpha   90.00
_cell.angle_beta   90.00
_cell.angle_gamma   90.00
#
_symmetry.space_group_name_H-M   'P 1'
#
loop_
_entity.id
_entity.type
_entity.pdbx_description
1 polymer ?
#
loop_
_entity_poly.entity_id
_entity_poly.type
_entity_poly.pdbx_seq_one_letter_code
_entity_poly.pdbx_strand_id
1 'polypeptide(L)'
;MPVPPHAIHGAASGNAVHKVIDLRHVCIGTQSNQGVASHTREAKTVDLDGTRFRVKNIRYGNQRAAEEVAMAKFYALTGLDCPNSAIAMHGDHLFGFNCDTRRDYSLHRTQPEHFAVVASPLIPGFSDLGQCLLNSEAMLPLITQQWGAAGAARYVASLTTHAKAVAWENTLNSQQPIDLDENHPITVSKQKARGAQLSALCDIYRQLPDRLRSETMKAYCASRLIGNWDFVNYAWYNVGFHDVTKRPEEWRMATVDFGNAGTMGFGGLQKPDSRLSANERARLTDPKKPCPIRVEDRQFNGDVSVSRTGIGSVPRSRPIVPLIQSLIEAETRIAACSSDASYIPTHEIGAMSAALEVAFRLTLIPDAAFHFVAANNWPDGSMPFPRTDADSLHLSAHDLAVIMIQRRDALVKQFAPREIAEWKRRNTDKSIEALQEVSVAVATVTGIEIADHLPGREKKPIYAVATESTFRQITRRASF
;
A
#
# COMPACT_ATOMS: atom_id res chain seq x y z
N MET A 1 34.41 15.00 -18.79
CA MET A 1 34.31 15.43 -17.37
C MET A 1 33.05 14.79 -16.80
N PRO A 2 33.15 13.92 -15.78
CA PRO A 2 31.98 13.27 -15.23
C PRO A 2 31.23 14.23 -14.29
N VAL A 3 29.92 14.33 -14.51
CA VAL A 3 28.97 15.08 -13.70
C VAL A 3 28.81 14.38 -12.35
N PRO A 4 28.90 15.09 -11.21
CA PRO A 4 28.76 14.46 -9.89
C PRO A 4 27.30 14.06 -9.64
N PRO A 5 27.04 12.92 -8.96
CA PRO A 5 25.70 12.56 -8.53
C PRO A 5 25.19 13.55 -7.49
N HIS A 6 23.95 13.98 -7.67
CA HIS A 6 23.27 14.99 -6.87
C HIS A 6 23.20 14.58 -5.39
N ALA A 7 23.64 15.51 -4.55
CA ALA A 7 23.50 15.43 -3.10
C ALA A 7 22.02 15.39 -2.71
N ILE A 8 21.62 14.30 -2.07
CA ILE A 8 20.38 14.21 -1.29
C ILE A 8 20.61 15.05 -0.03
N HIS A 9 20.28 16.34 -0.09
CA HIS A 9 20.23 17.20 1.09
C HIS A 9 18.87 17.08 1.75
N GLY A 10 18.87 16.70 3.04
CA GLY A 10 17.69 16.74 3.90
C GLY A 10 17.58 15.64 4.95
N ALA A 11 18.69 15.19 5.52
CA ALA A 11 18.68 14.30 6.68
C ALA A 11 18.20 15.09 7.92
N ALA A 12 16.96 14.86 8.34
CA ALA A 12 16.59 14.97 9.74
C ALA A 12 17.14 13.73 10.45
N SER A 13 18.35 13.84 10.98
CA SER A 13 18.92 12.87 11.91
C SER A 13 18.10 12.87 13.21
N GLY A 14 17.32 11.82 13.43
CA GLY A 14 16.59 11.61 14.67
C GLY A 14 16.22 10.13 14.80
N ASN A 15 16.84 9.46 15.77
CA ASN A 15 16.66 8.06 16.13
C ASN A 15 15.23 7.53 15.93
N ALA A 16 15.09 6.44 15.17
CA ALA A 16 13.87 5.67 15.03
C ALA A 16 13.61 4.85 16.32
N VAL A 17 13.15 5.54 17.36
CA VAL A 17 12.54 4.94 18.56
C VAL A 17 11.25 5.70 18.78
N HIS A 18 10.11 4.99 18.78
CA HIS A 18 8.78 5.45 19.18
C HIS A 18 8.63 6.97 19.36
N LYS A 19 8.35 7.70 18.28
CA LYS A 19 7.71 9.00 18.45
C LYS A 19 6.22 8.82 18.19
N VAL A 20 5.51 8.46 19.26
CA VAL A 20 4.10 8.86 19.34
C VAL A 20 4.10 10.38 19.18
N ILE A 21 3.42 10.86 18.16
CA ILE A 21 3.32 12.29 17.90
C ILE A 21 2.35 12.88 18.91
N ASP A 22 2.81 13.86 19.67
CA ASP A 22 1.97 14.61 20.60
C ASP A 22 1.33 15.80 19.88
N LEU A 23 0.01 15.83 19.78
CA LEU A 23 -0.71 16.87 19.07
C LEU A 23 -1.14 18.06 19.96
N ARG A 24 -0.86 18.07 21.28
CA ARG A 24 -1.38 19.08 22.23
C ARG A 24 -1.13 20.54 21.84
N HIS A 25 -0.03 20.81 21.14
CA HIS A 25 0.40 22.17 20.79
C HIS A 25 0.30 22.45 19.30
N VAL A 26 -0.42 21.62 18.55
CA VAL A 26 -0.49 21.69 17.10
C VAL A 26 -1.60 22.63 16.65
N CYS A 27 -1.25 23.60 15.82
CA CYS A 27 -2.23 24.47 15.19
C CYS A 27 -2.80 23.80 13.94
N ILE A 28 -4.11 23.96 13.73
CA ILE A 28 -4.76 23.55 12.48
C ILE A 28 -4.21 24.44 11.36
N GLY A 29 -3.43 23.86 10.45
CA GLY A 29 -3.06 24.53 9.21
C GLY A 29 -4.35 24.85 8.43
N THR A 30 -4.39 26.01 7.76
CA THR A 30 -5.54 26.49 6.98
C THR A 30 -6.26 25.32 6.29
N GLN A 31 -7.54 25.14 6.61
CA GLN A 31 -8.38 24.14 5.96
C GLN A 31 -8.39 24.41 4.46
N SER A 32 -7.57 23.71 3.68
CA SER A 32 -7.93 23.50 2.29
C SER A 32 -9.08 22.51 2.32
N ASN A 33 -10.30 23.03 2.37
CA ASN A 33 -11.46 22.30 1.86
C ASN A 33 -11.19 22.06 0.37
N GLN A 34 -10.38 21.06 0.05
CA GLN A 34 -10.48 20.45 -1.26
C GLN A 34 -11.82 19.74 -1.27
N GLY A 35 -12.83 20.50 -1.71
CA GLY A 35 -14.15 20.02 -2.08
C GLY A 35 -14.05 19.11 -3.31
N VAL A 36 -13.31 18.03 -3.19
CA VAL A 36 -13.64 16.79 -3.89
C VAL A 36 -14.63 16.12 -2.96
N ALA A 37 -15.79 15.73 -3.46
CA ALA A 37 -16.75 14.91 -2.73
C ALA A 37 -16.03 13.62 -2.26
N SER A 38 -15.36 13.68 -1.11
CA SER A 38 -14.35 12.71 -0.76
C SER A 38 -14.99 11.69 0.16
N HIS A 39 -15.09 10.48 -0.36
CA HIS A 39 -15.46 9.28 0.39
C HIS A 39 -14.44 8.92 1.50
N THR A 40 -13.61 9.87 1.92
CA THR A 40 -12.60 9.73 2.97
C THR A 40 -13.16 10.21 4.30
N ARG A 41 -12.95 9.42 5.36
CA ARG A 41 -13.28 9.78 6.74
C ARG A 41 -12.62 11.10 7.14
N GLU A 42 -13.14 11.77 8.16
CA GLU A 42 -12.64 13.05 8.65
C GLU A 42 -11.11 12.99 8.88
N ALA A 43 -10.38 13.72 8.03
CA ALA A 43 -8.94 13.90 8.12
C ALA A 43 -8.64 15.39 8.13
N LYS A 44 -7.62 15.79 8.88
CA LYS A 44 -7.15 17.17 8.98
C LYS A 44 -5.72 17.25 8.49
N THR A 45 -5.33 18.41 7.97
CA THR A 45 -3.92 18.69 7.69
C THR A 45 -3.38 19.55 8.82
N VAL A 46 -2.23 19.17 9.37
CA VAL A 46 -1.54 19.91 10.44
C VAL A 46 -0.09 20.15 10.06
N ASP A 47 0.51 21.19 10.63
CA ASP A 47 1.94 21.47 10.51
C ASP A 47 2.65 21.09 11.81
N LEU A 48 3.71 20.29 11.70
CA LEU A 48 4.54 19.82 12.80
C LEU A 48 6.00 20.00 12.39
N ASP A 49 6.69 20.91 13.07
CA ASP A 49 8.11 21.22 12.83
C ASP A 49 8.43 21.51 11.34
N GLY A 50 7.53 22.21 10.63
CA GLY A 50 7.69 22.56 9.22
C GLY A 50 7.35 21.42 8.25
N THR A 51 6.87 20.28 8.76
CA THR A 51 6.37 19.16 7.95
C THR A 51 4.85 19.11 8.03
N ARG A 52 4.19 19.06 6.87
CA ARG A 52 2.73 18.90 6.82
C ARG A 52 2.34 17.43 6.96
N PHE A 53 1.42 17.15 7.86
CA PHE A 53 0.86 15.82 8.10
C PHE A 53 -0.62 15.78 7.77
N ARG A 54 -1.05 14.67 7.16
CA ARG A 54 -2.45 14.25 7.18
C ARG A 54 -2.68 13.47 8.46
N VAL A 55 -3.57 13.96 9.31
CA VAL A 55 -4.01 13.29 10.54
C VAL A 55 -5.41 12.77 10.32
N LYS A 56 -5.66 11.49 10.62
CA LYS A 56 -6.99 10.89 10.48
C LYS A 56 -7.45 10.20 11.75
N ASN A 57 -8.73 10.41 12.06
CA ASN A 57 -9.40 9.66 13.10
C ASN A 57 -9.73 8.24 12.61
N ILE A 58 -9.29 7.24 13.38
CA ILE A 58 -9.59 5.83 13.11
C ILE A 58 -10.86 5.42 13.85
N ARG A 59 -11.98 5.34 13.12
CA ARG A 59 -13.30 4.97 13.67
C ARG A 59 -13.31 3.69 14.50
N TYR A 60 -12.46 2.72 14.16
CA TYR A 60 -12.50 1.37 14.73
C TYR A 60 -11.63 1.17 15.97
N GLY A 61 -11.06 2.25 16.50
CA GLY A 61 -10.37 2.23 17.78
C GLY A 61 -8.85 2.24 17.68
N ASN A 62 -8.21 2.35 18.85
CA ASN A 62 -6.75 2.47 18.95
C ASN A 62 -5.97 1.30 18.34
N GLN A 63 -6.49 0.08 18.49
CA GLN A 63 -5.89 -1.12 17.90
C GLN A 63 -5.76 -1.00 16.36
N ARG A 64 -6.70 -0.31 15.72
CA ARG A 64 -6.65 -0.10 14.26
C ARG A 64 -5.74 1.00 13.81
N ALA A 65 -5.57 2.02 14.64
CA ALA A 65 -4.50 2.97 14.40
C ALA A 65 -3.14 2.24 14.45
N ALA A 66 -2.93 1.38 15.46
CA ALA A 66 -1.69 0.61 15.59
C ALA A 66 -1.46 -0.36 14.43
N GLU A 67 -2.50 -1.11 14.03
CA GLU A 67 -2.40 -2.02 12.89
C GLU A 67 -2.08 -1.26 11.60
N GLU A 68 -2.75 -0.14 11.35
CA GLU A 68 -2.49 0.66 10.17
C GLU A 68 -1.03 1.13 10.11
N VAL A 69 -0.51 1.65 11.23
CA VAL A 69 0.88 2.09 11.34
C VAL A 69 1.82 0.90 11.15
N ALA A 70 1.58 -0.23 11.81
CA ALA A 70 2.40 -1.43 11.66
C ALA A 70 2.44 -1.92 10.21
N MET A 71 1.30 -1.94 9.50
CA MET A 71 1.24 -2.33 8.09
C MET A 71 1.99 -1.35 7.19
N ALA A 72 1.89 -0.04 7.45
CA ALA A 72 2.70 0.94 6.73
C ALA A 72 4.21 0.69 6.92
N LYS A 73 4.65 0.36 8.13
CA LYS A 73 6.06 0.04 8.43
C LYS A 73 6.53 -1.25 7.78
N PHE A 74 5.73 -2.31 7.81
CA PHE A 74 6.07 -3.57 7.11
C PHE A 74 6.16 -3.36 5.59
N TYR A 75 5.28 -2.55 5.01
CA TYR A 75 5.36 -2.19 3.60
C TYR A 75 6.63 -1.39 3.30
N ALA A 76 6.98 -0.43 4.16
CA ALA A 76 8.17 0.40 4.00
C ALA A 76 9.46 -0.43 3.90
N LEU A 77 9.55 -1.58 4.60
CA LEU A 77 10.71 -2.49 4.51
C LEU A 77 11.02 -2.96 3.08
N THR A 78 10.06 -2.89 2.16
CA THR A 78 10.26 -3.26 0.73
C THR A 78 11.06 -2.22 -0.07
N GLY A 79 11.34 -1.05 0.50
CA GLY A 79 11.99 0.06 -0.20
C GLY A 79 11.08 0.78 -1.22
N LEU A 80 9.80 0.41 -1.29
CA LEU A 80 8.80 1.12 -2.09
C LEU A 80 8.18 2.27 -1.29
N ASP A 81 7.73 3.30 -2.01
CA ASP A 81 7.31 4.54 -1.39
C ASP A 81 5.98 4.41 -0.63
N CYS A 82 5.98 4.86 0.61
CA CYS A 82 4.80 5.06 1.45
C CYS A 82 5.09 6.17 2.46
N PRO A 83 4.06 6.84 3.02
CA PRO A 83 4.31 7.82 4.05
C PRO A 83 4.78 7.13 5.32
N ASN A 84 5.68 7.80 6.05
CA ASN A 84 6.18 7.33 7.34
C ASN A 84 5.13 7.50 8.45
N SER A 85 4.04 6.73 8.36
CA SER A 85 2.90 6.80 9.28
C SER A 85 3.33 6.56 10.73
N ALA A 86 2.69 7.28 11.65
CA ALA A 86 2.91 7.18 13.08
C ALA A 86 1.59 7.28 13.84
N ILE A 87 1.58 6.74 15.06
CA ILE A 87 0.53 7.00 16.03
C ILE A 87 0.68 8.43 16.54
N ALA A 88 -0.43 9.13 16.63
CA ALA A 88 -0.51 10.41 17.30
C ALA A 88 -1.60 10.39 18.37
N MET A 89 -1.39 11.14 19.45
CA MET A 89 -2.27 11.24 20.61
C MET A 89 -2.71 12.68 20.84
N HIS A 90 -3.66 12.91 21.76
CA HIS A 90 -4.16 14.25 22.09
C HIS A 90 -4.78 14.99 20.89
N GLY A 91 -5.46 14.25 20.01
CA GLY A 91 -6.14 14.79 18.82
C GLY A 91 -7.55 15.32 19.09
N ASP A 92 -7.96 15.46 20.35
CA ASP A 92 -9.31 15.85 20.78
C ASP A 92 -9.70 17.28 20.37
N HIS A 93 -8.72 18.17 20.25
CA HIS A 93 -8.93 19.51 19.68
C HIS A 93 -9.07 19.52 18.15
N LEU A 94 -8.68 18.43 17.46
CA LEU A 94 -8.79 18.28 16.00
C LEU A 94 -10.07 17.56 15.57
N PHE A 95 -10.62 16.69 16.43
CA PHE A 95 -11.74 15.80 16.10
C PHE A 95 -12.80 15.79 17.19
N GLY A 96 -14.07 15.87 16.80
CA GLY A 96 -15.19 15.60 17.68
C GLY A 96 -15.38 14.10 17.92
N PHE A 97 -14.80 13.56 18.98
CA PHE A 97 -14.96 12.15 19.32
C PHE A 97 -16.34 11.88 19.94
N ASN A 98 -17.08 10.92 19.37
CA ASN A 98 -18.37 10.45 19.86
C ASN A 98 -18.63 9.01 19.36
N CYS A 99 -19.81 8.44 19.68
CA CYS A 99 -20.17 7.08 19.27
C CYS A 99 -20.25 6.85 17.76
N ASP A 100 -20.47 7.90 16.97
CA ASP A 100 -20.54 7.82 15.51
C ASP A 100 -19.14 7.81 14.89
N THR A 101 -18.23 8.58 15.49
CA THR A 101 -16.85 8.77 15.01
C THR A 101 -15.85 7.79 15.62
N ARG A 102 -16.17 7.12 16.74
CA ARG A 102 -15.31 6.14 17.44
C ARG A 102 -16.12 4.98 18.02
N ARG A 103 -15.79 3.75 17.63
CA ARG A 103 -16.42 2.51 18.13
C ARG A 103 -16.07 2.24 19.59
N ASP A 104 -14.86 2.59 20.01
CA ASP A 104 -14.36 2.45 21.38
C ASP A 104 -14.69 3.69 22.25
N TYR A 105 -15.56 4.59 21.78
CA TYR A 105 -15.86 5.83 22.49
C TYR A 105 -16.35 5.59 23.93
N SER A 106 -17.25 4.62 24.12
CA SER A 106 -17.83 4.33 25.44
C SER A 106 -16.78 3.90 26.47
N LEU A 107 -15.66 3.30 26.04
CA LEU A 107 -14.58 2.83 26.91
C LEU A 107 -13.67 3.98 27.38
N HIS A 108 -13.56 5.06 26.60
CA HIS A 108 -12.62 6.15 26.84
C HIS A 108 -13.28 7.54 26.84
N ARG A 109 -14.61 7.63 26.97
CA ARG A 109 -15.37 8.90 26.88
C ARG A 109 -14.92 10.00 27.85
N THR A 110 -14.33 9.63 28.98
CA THR A 110 -13.82 10.56 30.00
C THR A 110 -12.34 10.88 29.84
N GLN A 111 -11.68 10.27 28.85
CA GLN A 111 -10.24 10.41 28.56
C GLN A 111 -10.04 10.51 27.03
N PRO A 112 -10.64 11.50 26.35
CA PRO A 112 -10.53 11.64 24.90
C PRO A 112 -9.08 11.80 24.41
N GLU A 113 -8.18 12.27 25.26
CA GLU A 113 -6.74 12.32 25.02
C GLU A 113 -6.11 10.94 24.74
N HIS A 114 -6.76 9.86 25.16
CA HIS A 114 -6.33 8.49 24.92
C HIS A 114 -6.80 7.93 23.58
N PHE A 115 -7.60 8.67 22.78
CA PHE A 115 -7.93 8.23 21.42
C PHE A 115 -6.74 8.46 20.48
N ALA A 116 -6.13 7.36 20.06
CA ALA A 116 -5.09 7.35 19.06
C ALA A 116 -5.67 7.69 17.68
N VAL A 117 -4.94 8.54 16.95
CA VAL A 117 -5.15 8.87 15.55
C VAL A 117 -3.91 8.47 14.74
N VAL A 118 -4.03 8.39 13.42
CA VAL A 118 -2.90 8.11 12.53
C VAL A 118 -2.46 9.40 11.89
N ALA A 119 -1.18 9.74 12.01
CA ALA A 119 -0.55 10.86 11.35
C ALA A 119 0.42 10.34 10.29
N SER A 120 0.28 10.82 9.06
CA SER A 120 1.17 10.49 7.95
C SER A 120 1.68 11.78 7.28
N PRO A 121 3.00 11.93 7.07
CA PRO A 121 3.52 13.10 6.38
C PRO A 121 2.98 13.13 4.94
N LEU A 122 2.67 14.34 4.44
CA LEU A 122 2.28 14.51 3.05
C LEU A 122 3.48 14.21 2.14
N ILE A 123 3.28 13.37 1.14
CA ILE A 123 4.29 13.09 0.13
C ILE A 123 4.34 14.26 -0.86
N PRO A 124 5.49 14.95 -1.02
CA PRO A 124 5.60 16.08 -1.95
C PRO A 124 5.27 15.67 -3.39
N GLY A 125 4.49 16.50 -4.09
CA GLY A 125 4.12 16.22 -5.48
C GLY A 125 3.30 14.94 -5.67
N PHE A 126 2.70 14.39 -4.61
CA PHE A 126 1.80 13.25 -4.72
C PHE A 126 0.48 13.64 -5.38
N SER A 127 0.04 12.82 -6.31
CA SER A 127 -1.30 12.84 -6.88
C SER A 127 -1.88 11.43 -6.84
N ASP A 128 -3.07 11.30 -6.27
CA ASP A 128 -3.89 10.09 -6.33
C ASP A 128 -3.90 9.55 -7.75
N LEU A 129 -3.81 8.22 -7.93
CA LEU A 129 -3.74 7.61 -9.25
C LEU A 129 -4.94 8.02 -10.11
N GLY A 130 -6.16 8.00 -9.56
CA GLY A 130 -7.36 8.45 -10.27
C GLY A 130 -7.26 9.89 -10.78
N GLN A 131 -6.83 10.82 -9.92
CA GLN A 131 -6.67 12.23 -10.30
C GLN A 131 -5.51 12.45 -11.28
N CYS A 132 -4.40 11.74 -11.08
CA CYS A 132 -3.22 11.80 -11.95
C CYS A 132 -3.58 11.39 -13.38
N LEU A 133 -4.35 10.31 -13.55
CA LEU A 133 -4.82 9.85 -14.86
C LEU A 133 -5.75 10.85 -15.56
N LEU A 134 -6.52 11.61 -14.79
CA LEU A 134 -7.42 12.64 -15.31
C LEU A 134 -6.71 13.96 -15.62
N ASN A 135 -5.46 14.14 -15.17
CA ASN A 135 -4.67 15.33 -15.45
C ASN A 135 -4.15 15.31 -16.89
N SER A 136 -4.83 16.02 -17.78
CA SER A 136 -4.47 16.07 -19.21
C SER A 136 -3.13 16.74 -19.48
N GLU A 137 -2.72 17.71 -18.66
CA GLU A 137 -1.41 18.37 -18.81
C GLU A 137 -0.28 17.38 -18.58
N ALA A 138 -0.44 16.48 -17.60
CA ALA A 138 0.54 15.45 -17.25
C ALA A 138 0.48 14.24 -18.19
N MET A 139 -0.72 13.73 -18.50
CA MET A 139 -0.88 12.45 -19.21
C MET A 139 -0.80 12.56 -20.73
N LEU A 140 -1.32 13.64 -21.33
CA LEU A 140 -1.41 13.75 -22.78
C LEU A 140 -0.03 13.69 -23.46
N PRO A 141 1.01 14.40 -22.99
CA PRO A 141 2.35 14.30 -23.58
C PRO A 141 2.90 12.87 -23.55
N LEU A 142 2.72 12.16 -22.42
CA LEU A 142 3.19 10.79 -22.24
C LEU A 142 2.49 9.81 -23.19
N ILE A 143 1.17 9.93 -23.29
CA ILE A 143 0.36 9.07 -24.15
C ILE A 143 0.66 9.37 -25.63
N THR A 144 0.82 10.63 -26.00
CA THR A 144 1.19 11.02 -27.36
C THR A 144 2.59 10.51 -27.73
N GLN A 145 3.55 10.57 -26.81
CA GLN A 145 4.89 10.05 -27.05
C GLN A 145 4.88 8.52 -27.27
N GLN A 146 4.10 7.78 -26.47
CA GLN A 146 4.05 6.31 -26.55
C GLN A 146 3.19 5.79 -27.71
N TRP A 147 2.08 6.47 -28.04
CA TRP A 147 1.02 5.95 -28.91
C TRP A 147 0.63 6.89 -30.06
N GLY A 148 1.28 8.04 -30.20
CA GLY A 148 1.00 9.03 -31.23
C GLY A 148 -0.39 9.66 -31.13
N ALA A 149 -0.84 10.25 -32.25
CA ALA A 149 -2.14 10.93 -32.34
C ALA A 149 -3.33 10.00 -32.05
N ALA A 150 -3.23 8.71 -32.38
CA ALA A 150 -4.28 7.73 -32.12
C ALA A 150 -4.46 7.49 -30.60
N GLY A 151 -3.36 7.43 -29.84
CA GLY A 151 -3.44 7.36 -28.37
C GLY A 151 -4.00 8.62 -27.76
N ALA A 152 -3.56 9.79 -28.23
CA ALA A 152 -4.11 11.08 -27.79
C ALA A 152 -5.63 11.16 -27.97
N ALA A 153 -6.13 10.75 -29.14
CA ALA A 153 -7.57 10.73 -29.42
C ALA A 153 -8.34 9.77 -28.49
N ARG A 154 -7.80 8.56 -28.24
CA ARG A 154 -8.39 7.62 -27.29
C ARG A 154 -8.42 8.16 -25.87
N TYR A 155 -7.32 8.77 -25.42
CA TYR A 155 -7.25 9.42 -24.11
C TYR A 155 -8.31 10.50 -23.93
N VAL A 156 -8.45 11.43 -24.90
CA VAL A 156 -9.47 12.49 -24.87
C VAL A 156 -10.89 11.91 -24.87
N ALA A 157 -11.14 10.83 -25.63
CA ALA A 157 -12.42 10.14 -25.62
C ALA A 157 -12.74 9.51 -24.25
N SER A 158 -11.75 8.89 -23.59
CA SER A 158 -11.90 8.36 -22.23
C SER A 158 -12.15 9.47 -21.20
N LEU A 159 -11.44 10.60 -21.27
CA LEU A 159 -11.70 11.77 -20.42
C LEU A 159 -13.13 12.28 -20.57
N THR A 160 -13.60 12.39 -21.81
CA THR A 160 -14.97 12.82 -22.12
C THR A 160 -16.00 11.85 -21.54
N THR A 161 -15.75 10.55 -21.64
CA THR A 161 -16.61 9.50 -21.07
C THR A 161 -16.67 9.60 -19.55
N HIS A 162 -15.51 9.78 -18.90
CA HIS A 162 -15.43 9.97 -17.45
C HIS A 162 -16.22 11.21 -17.01
N ALA A 163 -16.00 12.36 -17.65
CA ALA A 163 -16.68 13.61 -17.32
C ALA A 163 -18.21 13.51 -17.47
N LYS A 164 -18.70 12.86 -18.53
CA LYS A 164 -20.14 12.60 -18.72
C LYS A 164 -20.71 11.72 -17.61
N ALA A 165 -19.98 10.69 -17.20
CA ALA A 165 -20.40 9.79 -16.12
C ALA A 165 -20.41 10.46 -14.74
N VAL A 166 -19.47 11.37 -14.46
CA VAL A 166 -19.48 12.22 -13.26
C VAL A 166 -20.67 13.17 -13.26
N ALA A 167 -20.91 13.87 -14.37
CA ALA A 167 -22.07 14.75 -14.51
C ALA A 167 -23.40 14.00 -14.31
N TRP A 168 -23.49 12.77 -14.84
CA TRP A 168 -24.65 11.92 -14.63
C TRP A 168 -24.83 11.50 -13.16
N GLU A 169 -23.76 11.07 -12.47
CA GLU A 169 -23.83 10.76 -11.04
C GLU A 169 -24.26 11.97 -10.20
N ASN A 170 -23.75 13.17 -10.51
CA ASN A 170 -24.13 14.40 -9.82
C ASN A 170 -25.61 14.73 -9.98
N THR A 171 -26.18 14.55 -11.17
CA THR A 171 -27.63 14.68 -11.40
C THR A 171 -28.43 13.64 -10.61
N LEU A 172 -27.91 12.41 -10.43
CA LEU A 172 -28.56 11.39 -9.60
C LEU A 172 -28.43 11.69 -8.10
N ASN A 173 -27.37 12.38 -7.67
CA ASN A 173 -27.18 12.80 -6.28
C ASN A 173 -28.21 13.86 -5.87
N SER A 174 -28.54 14.82 -6.74
CA SER A 174 -29.55 15.85 -6.44
C SER A 174 -30.98 15.31 -6.38
N GLN A 175 -31.22 14.11 -6.90
CA GLN A 175 -32.52 13.44 -6.91
C GLN A 175 -32.69 12.41 -5.78
N GLN A 176 -31.67 12.21 -4.95
CA GLN A 176 -31.65 11.10 -3.99
C GLN A 176 -32.56 11.37 -2.77
N PRO A 177 -33.57 10.53 -2.50
CA PRO A 177 -34.29 10.52 -1.22
C PRO A 177 -33.39 9.97 -0.10
N ILE A 178 -33.75 10.27 1.16
CA ILE A 178 -32.90 10.03 2.33
C ILE A 178 -32.66 8.53 2.60
N ASP A 179 -33.53 7.62 2.17
CA ASP A 179 -33.38 6.18 2.39
C ASP A 179 -33.74 5.37 1.14
N LEU A 180 -32.72 5.02 0.35
CA LEU A 180 -32.90 4.13 -0.80
C LEU A 180 -32.22 2.80 -0.54
N ASP A 181 -32.93 1.71 -0.82
CA ASP A 181 -32.33 0.38 -0.88
C ASP A 181 -31.36 0.24 -2.08
N GLU A 182 -30.60 -0.86 -2.08
CA GLU A 182 -29.59 -1.16 -3.10
C GLU A 182 -30.17 -1.44 -4.50
N ASN A 183 -31.44 -1.82 -4.59
CA ASN A 183 -32.16 -2.17 -5.81
C ASN A 183 -32.94 -0.98 -6.39
N HIS A 184 -33.06 0.11 -5.64
CA HIS A 184 -33.77 1.30 -6.09
C HIS A 184 -33.17 1.82 -7.42
N PRO A 185 -34.00 2.24 -8.40
CA PRO A 185 -33.53 2.64 -9.72
C PRO A 185 -32.43 3.70 -9.71
N ILE A 186 -32.48 4.66 -8.78
CA ILE A 186 -31.44 5.69 -8.60
C ILE A 186 -30.12 5.05 -8.14
N THR A 187 -30.16 4.13 -7.16
CA THR A 187 -28.97 3.42 -6.67
C THR A 187 -28.31 2.60 -7.79
N VAL A 188 -29.10 1.84 -8.54
CA VAL A 188 -28.62 1.08 -9.71
C VAL A 188 -28.02 2.01 -10.78
N SER A 189 -28.65 3.17 -11.03
CA SER A 189 -28.15 4.14 -12.01
C SER A 189 -26.82 4.77 -11.57
N LYS A 190 -26.63 5.04 -10.26
CA LYS A 190 -25.35 5.50 -9.71
C LYS A 190 -24.26 4.45 -9.87
N GLN A 191 -24.58 3.17 -9.62
CA GLN A 191 -23.63 2.08 -9.85
C GLN A 191 -23.20 1.99 -11.33
N LYS A 192 -24.13 2.21 -12.28
CA LYS A 192 -23.80 2.30 -13.71
C LYS A 192 -22.88 3.48 -14.02
N ALA A 193 -23.18 4.66 -13.46
CA ALA A 193 -22.35 5.86 -13.63
C ALA A 193 -20.92 5.61 -13.10
N ARG A 194 -20.77 5.07 -11.88
CA ARG A 194 -19.47 4.68 -11.30
C ARG A 194 -18.76 3.61 -12.12
N GLY A 195 -19.50 2.66 -12.68
CA GLY A 195 -18.95 1.65 -13.59
C GLY A 195 -18.36 2.25 -14.86
N ALA A 196 -19.00 3.29 -15.42
CA ALA A 196 -18.51 4.02 -16.58
C ALA A 196 -17.28 4.90 -16.24
N GLN A 197 -17.27 5.57 -15.08
CA GLN A 197 -16.11 6.30 -14.57
C GLN A 197 -14.89 5.36 -14.44
N LEU A 198 -15.08 4.24 -13.76
CA LEU A 198 -14.02 3.24 -13.59
C LEU A 198 -13.53 2.69 -14.93
N SER A 199 -14.43 2.38 -15.86
CA SER A 199 -14.04 1.90 -17.19
C SER A 199 -13.16 2.91 -17.93
N ALA A 200 -13.54 4.20 -17.89
CA ALA A 200 -12.74 5.25 -18.50
C ALA A 200 -11.35 5.38 -17.87
N LEU A 201 -11.24 5.31 -16.53
CA LEU A 201 -9.94 5.29 -15.84
C LEU A 201 -9.09 4.07 -16.25
N CYS A 202 -9.71 2.90 -16.43
CA CYS A 202 -9.03 1.70 -16.92
C CYS A 202 -8.50 1.86 -18.34
N ASP A 203 -9.27 2.49 -19.22
CA ASP A 203 -8.86 2.74 -20.61
C ASP A 203 -7.71 3.74 -20.67
N ILE A 204 -7.70 4.75 -19.79
CA ILE A 204 -6.57 5.67 -19.65
C ILE A 204 -5.35 4.92 -19.11
N TYR A 205 -5.50 4.13 -18.04
CA TYR A 205 -4.38 3.42 -17.42
C TYR A 205 -3.66 2.48 -18.40
N ARG A 206 -4.40 1.77 -19.27
CA ARG A 206 -3.81 0.90 -20.29
C ARG A 206 -2.94 1.65 -21.30
N GLN A 207 -3.11 2.97 -21.42
CA GLN A 207 -2.33 3.82 -22.32
C GLN A 207 -1.09 4.42 -21.65
N LEU A 208 -0.89 4.25 -20.34
CA LEU A 208 0.33 4.70 -19.68
C LEU A 208 1.57 4.02 -20.26
N PRO A 209 2.77 4.64 -20.22
CA PRO A 209 4.03 3.95 -20.51
C PRO A 209 4.25 2.71 -19.62
N ASP A 210 4.91 1.69 -20.18
CA ASP A 210 5.16 0.40 -19.50
C ASP A 210 5.85 0.57 -18.15
N ARG A 211 6.77 1.54 -18.04
CA ARG A 211 7.46 1.89 -16.79
C ARG A 211 6.48 2.24 -15.67
N LEU A 212 5.51 3.13 -15.93
CA LEU A 212 4.54 3.58 -14.92
C LEU A 212 3.55 2.47 -14.55
N ARG A 213 3.16 1.63 -15.51
CA ARG A 213 2.37 0.43 -15.23
C ARG A 213 3.17 -0.57 -14.36
N SER A 214 4.48 -0.68 -14.60
CA SER A 214 5.38 -1.49 -13.79
C SER A 214 5.48 -0.97 -12.34
N GLU A 215 5.56 0.34 -12.12
CA GLU A 215 5.51 0.94 -10.76
C GLU A 215 4.23 0.56 -10.02
N THR A 216 3.08 0.63 -10.70
CA THR A 216 1.78 0.22 -10.13
C THR A 216 1.77 -1.27 -9.77
N MET A 217 2.31 -2.11 -10.66
CA MET A 217 2.41 -3.55 -10.45
C MET A 217 3.34 -3.91 -9.28
N LYS A 218 4.48 -3.22 -9.14
CA LYS A 218 5.38 -3.40 -7.98
C LYS A 218 4.66 -3.06 -6.68
N ALA A 219 3.98 -1.91 -6.63
CA ALA A 219 3.23 -1.50 -5.45
C ALA A 219 2.13 -2.52 -5.07
N TYR A 220 1.41 -3.05 -6.05
CA TYR A 220 0.43 -4.13 -5.84
C TYR A 220 1.07 -5.42 -5.33
N CYS A 221 2.16 -5.88 -5.96
CA CYS A 221 2.84 -7.10 -5.55
C CYS A 221 3.37 -6.98 -4.11
N ALA A 222 3.91 -5.83 -3.72
CA ALA A 222 4.34 -5.56 -2.36
C ALA A 222 3.16 -5.43 -1.38
N SER A 223 2.02 -4.88 -1.81
CA SER A 223 0.83 -4.78 -0.95
C SER A 223 0.24 -6.13 -0.55
N ARG A 224 0.62 -7.21 -1.26
CA ARG A 224 0.29 -8.59 -0.87
C ARG A 224 0.97 -9.00 0.44
N LEU A 225 2.17 -8.48 0.74
CA LEU A 225 2.88 -8.76 2.00
C LEU A 225 2.02 -8.35 3.21
N ILE A 226 1.45 -7.15 3.15
CA ILE A 226 0.61 -6.60 4.21
C ILE A 226 -0.85 -7.04 4.09
N GLY A 227 -1.21 -7.76 3.02
CA GLY A 227 -2.59 -8.16 2.76
C GLY A 227 -3.49 -6.94 2.66
N ASN A 228 -3.20 -6.00 1.77
CA ASN A 228 -4.05 -4.82 1.57
C ASN A 228 -5.30 -5.20 0.76
N TRP A 229 -6.47 -5.21 1.42
CA TRP A 229 -7.75 -5.61 0.81
C TRP A 229 -8.37 -4.53 -0.08
N ASP A 230 -7.84 -3.32 0.00
CA ASP A 230 -8.36 -2.14 -0.67
C ASP A 230 -7.21 -1.39 -1.35
N PHE A 231 -6.31 -2.14 -2.00
CA PHE A 231 -5.16 -1.55 -2.70
C PHE A 231 -5.58 -0.41 -3.62
N VAL A 232 -6.69 -0.58 -4.34
CA VAL A 232 -7.40 0.53 -4.98
C VAL A 232 -8.91 0.42 -4.79
N ASN A 233 -9.52 1.55 -4.42
CA ASN A 233 -10.97 1.73 -4.36
C ASN A 233 -11.53 2.19 -5.73
N TYR A 234 -12.82 2.54 -5.84
CA TYR A 234 -13.40 2.95 -7.13
C TYR A 234 -12.84 4.25 -7.73
N ALA A 235 -12.27 5.12 -6.89
CA ALA A 235 -11.70 6.40 -7.29
C ALA A 235 -10.16 6.39 -7.34
N TRP A 236 -9.53 5.24 -7.09
CA TRP A 236 -8.07 5.04 -7.18
C TRP A 236 -7.25 6.06 -6.38
N TYR A 237 -7.65 6.33 -5.12
CA TYR A 237 -6.95 7.29 -4.23
C TYR A 237 -6.10 6.64 -3.11
N ASN A 238 -6.10 5.31 -2.98
CA ASN A 238 -5.27 4.64 -1.96
C ASN A 238 -3.79 4.50 -2.39
N VAL A 239 -3.53 4.76 -3.66
CA VAL A 239 -2.20 4.80 -4.28
C VAL A 239 -2.14 5.96 -5.28
N GLY A 240 -0.94 6.41 -5.61
CA GLY A 240 -0.74 7.49 -6.57
C GLY A 240 0.72 7.69 -6.94
N PHE A 241 0.96 8.50 -7.95
CA PHE A 241 2.33 8.87 -8.32
C PHE A 241 2.77 10.08 -7.51
N HIS A 242 4.03 10.11 -7.08
CA HIS A 242 4.65 11.31 -6.54
C HIS A 242 5.74 11.85 -7.47
N ASP A 243 6.18 13.07 -7.18
CA ASP A 243 7.01 13.88 -8.08
C ASP A 243 6.35 14.20 -9.44
N VAL A 244 5.00 14.21 -9.51
CA VAL A 244 4.27 14.39 -10.80
C VAL A 244 4.50 15.73 -11.49
N THR A 245 5.00 16.73 -10.76
CA THR A 245 5.33 18.06 -11.29
C THR A 245 6.75 18.17 -11.84
N LYS A 246 7.57 17.12 -11.65
CA LYS A 246 8.93 17.00 -12.20
C LYS A 246 8.89 16.19 -13.50
N ARG A 247 9.94 15.40 -13.76
CA ARG A 247 10.07 14.64 -15.00
C ARG A 247 9.38 13.27 -14.91
N PRO A 248 8.60 12.85 -15.92
CA PRO A 248 7.85 11.58 -15.89
C PRO A 248 8.67 10.31 -15.67
N GLU A 249 9.95 10.32 -16.03
CA GLU A 249 10.89 9.23 -15.78
C GLU A 249 11.25 9.07 -14.29
N GLU A 250 11.03 10.11 -13.48
CA GLU A 250 11.32 10.11 -12.04
C GLU A 250 10.09 9.74 -11.19
N TRP A 251 8.88 9.72 -11.78
CA TRP A 251 7.66 9.43 -11.01
C TRP A 251 7.70 8.03 -10.42
N ARG A 252 7.37 7.90 -9.13
CA ARG A 252 7.28 6.60 -8.45
C ARG A 252 5.90 6.43 -7.86
N MET A 253 5.46 5.17 -7.76
CA MET A 253 4.18 4.84 -7.13
C MET A 253 4.35 4.85 -5.61
N ALA A 254 3.44 5.53 -4.92
CA ALA A 254 3.33 5.50 -3.47
C ALA A 254 2.00 4.89 -3.02
N THR A 255 2.04 4.07 -1.96
CA THR A 255 0.84 3.58 -1.26
C THR A 255 0.59 4.42 -0.01
N VAL A 256 -0.61 5.00 0.15
CA VAL A 256 -0.87 6.04 1.17
C VAL A 256 -1.97 5.72 2.17
N ASP A 257 -2.81 4.71 1.92
CA ASP A 257 -3.85 4.26 2.86
C ASP A 257 -3.69 2.78 3.21
N PHE A 258 -3.45 2.52 4.49
CA PHE A 258 -3.22 1.19 5.04
C PHE A 258 -4.36 0.72 5.94
N GLY A 259 -5.45 1.50 6.04
CA GLY A 259 -6.55 1.22 6.99
C GLY A 259 -7.34 -0.06 6.71
N ASN A 260 -7.15 -0.67 5.54
CA ASN A 260 -7.73 -1.94 5.11
C ASN A 260 -6.65 -3.02 4.85
N ALA A 261 -5.46 -2.86 5.44
CA ALA A 261 -4.39 -3.86 5.43
C ALA A 261 -4.32 -4.65 6.75
N GLY A 262 -3.57 -5.75 6.74
CA GLY A 262 -3.25 -6.53 7.92
C GLY A 262 -4.12 -7.75 8.11
N THR A 263 -4.70 -7.86 9.30
CA THR A 263 -5.39 -9.05 9.81
C THR A 263 -6.91 -8.99 9.62
N MET A 264 -7.47 -7.83 9.30
CA MET A 264 -8.92 -7.69 9.02
C MET A 264 -9.17 -6.94 7.73
N GLY A 265 -10.21 -7.38 7.01
CA GLY A 265 -10.69 -6.73 5.80
C GLY A 265 -11.44 -5.41 6.08
N PHE A 266 -12.25 -5.00 5.11
CA PHE A 266 -12.91 -3.70 5.10
C PHE A 266 -13.70 -3.43 6.39
N GLY A 267 -13.37 -2.31 7.04
CA GLY A 267 -14.11 -1.85 8.22
C GLY A 267 -13.85 -2.64 9.49
N GLY A 268 -12.79 -3.44 9.46
CA GLY A 268 -12.37 -4.18 10.60
C GLY A 268 -13.22 -5.39 10.98
N LEU A 269 -14.06 -5.81 10.06
CA LEU A 269 -14.77 -7.06 10.09
C LEU A 269 -14.14 -7.93 9.01
N GLN A 270 -13.89 -9.22 9.29
CA GLN A 270 -14.00 -10.17 8.21
C GLN A 270 -15.50 -10.16 7.88
N LYS A 271 -15.95 -9.52 6.79
CA LYS A 271 -17.34 -9.77 6.39
C LYS A 271 -17.44 -11.31 6.24
N PRO A 272 -18.51 -11.97 6.69
CA PRO A 272 -18.77 -13.36 6.33
C PRO A 272 -18.63 -13.54 4.80
N ASP A 273 -19.07 -12.50 4.09
CA ASP A 273 -18.97 -12.35 2.66
C ASP A 273 -17.64 -11.76 2.20
N SER A 274 -16.69 -11.38 3.05
CA SER A 274 -15.35 -10.96 2.63
C SER A 274 -14.54 -12.18 2.24
N ARG A 275 -14.79 -13.34 2.89
CA ARG A 275 -14.26 -14.61 2.41
C ARG A 275 -14.98 -15.02 1.12
N LEU A 276 -16.28 -14.80 0.97
CA LEU A 276 -16.98 -15.07 -0.30
C LEU A 276 -16.55 -14.08 -1.38
N SER A 277 -16.57 -12.77 -1.14
CA SER A 277 -16.24 -11.68 -2.06
C SER A 277 -14.76 -11.49 -2.38
N ALA A 278 -13.82 -11.80 -1.46
CA ALA A 278 -12.39 -11.92 -1.85
C ALA A 278 -12.14 -13.19 -2.67
N ASN A 279 -13.05 -14.15 -2.57
CA ASN A 279 -13.13 -15.34 -3.42
C ASN A 279 -14.15 -15.17 -4.56
N GLU A 280 -14.84 -14.03 -4.69
CA GLU A 280 -15.72 -13.69 -5.80
C GLU A 280 -14.88 -12.92 -6.79
N ARG A 281 -14.99 -13.37 -8.02
CA ARG A 281 -13.91 -13.24 -8.97
C ARG A 281 -14.37 -12.30 -10.08
N ALA A 282 -13.61 -11.26 -10.35
CA ALA A 282 -13.83 -10.46 -11.55
C ALA A 282 -13.17 -11.16 -12.76
N ARG A 283 -13.98 -11.54 -13.76
CA ARG A 283 -13.49 -11.93 -15.11
C ARG A 283 -14.00 -10.94 -16.15
N LEU A 284 -13.17 -10.73 -17.19
CA LEU A 284 -13.36 -9.77 -18.29
C LEU A 284 -14.69 -9.88 -19.05
N THR A 285 -15.42 -11.00 -18.95
CA THR A 285 -16.65 -11.25 -19.72
C THR A 285 -17.92 -11.39 -18.88
N ASP A 286 -17.81 -11.56 -17.55
CA ASP A 286 -18.95 -11.64 -16.63
C ASP A 286 -18.51 -11.30 -15.19
N PRO A 287 -18.91 -10.14 -14.64
CA PRO A 287 -18.57 -9.71 -13.29
C PRO A 287 -19.10 -10.60 -12.16
N LYS A 288 -20.01 -11.54 -12.45
CA LYS A 288 -20.67 -12.39 -11.45
C LYS A 288 -20.21 -13.85 -11.47
N LYS A 289 -19.37 -14.28 -12.42
CA LYS A 289 -19.00 -15.70 -12.57
C LYS A 289 -17.64 -16.06 -11.94
N PRO A 290 -17.51 -17.17 -11.20
CA PRO A 290 -16.28 -17.46 -10.48
C PRO A 290 -15.00 -17.82 -11.34
N CYS A 291 -13.84 -17.12 -11.23
CA CYS A 291 -12.43 -17.50 -11.56
C CYS A 291 -11.63 -18.38 -10.53
N PRO A 292 -11.23 -19.63 -10.80
CA PRO A 292 -10.59 -20.54 -9.83
C PRO A 292 -9.43 -19.92 -9.03
N ILE A 293 -9.53 -19.94 -7.69
CA ILE A 293 -8.40 -19.68 -6.78
C ILE A 293 -7.44 -20.86 -6.94
N ARG A 294 -6.15 -20.57 -7.12
CA ARG A 294 -5.10 -21.59 -7.16
C ARG A 294 -5.04 -22.37 -5.85
N VAL A 295 -4.62 -23.64 -5.87
CA VAL A 295 -4.48 -24.42 -4.63
C VAL A 295 -3.38 -23.82 -3.74
N GLU A 296 -2.38 -23.18 -4.33
CA GLU A 296 -1.26 -22.55 -3.64
C GLU A 296 -1.67 -21.25 -2.92
N ASP A 297 -2.66 -20.53 -3.45
CA ASP A 297 -3.34 -19.42 -2.75
C ASP A 297 -4.33 -19.93 -1.68
N ARG A 298 -4.66 -21.24 -1.72
CA ARG A 298 -5.41 -21.97 -0.67
C ARG A 298 -4.50 -22.66 0.34
N GLN A 299 -3.19 -22.79 0.09
CA GLN A 299 -2.30 -23.69 0.84
C GLN A 299 -1.95 -23.23 2.27
N PHE A 300 -2.48 -22.09 2.73
CA PHE A 300 -2.47 -21.72 4.15
C PHE A 300 -3.65 -22.31 4.95
N ASN A 301 -4.40 -23.24 4.36
CA ASN A 301 -5.43 -24.06 5.04
C ASN A 301 -4.88 -25.35 5.69
N GLY A 302 -3.56 -25.60 5.68
CA GLY A 302 -3.01 -26.88 6.13
C GLY A 302 -2.91 -27.03 7.66
N ASP A 303 -2.19 -26.13 8.33
CA ASP A 303 -1.85 -26.28 9.76
C ASP A 303 -1.88 -24.96 10.55
N VAL A 304 -2.46 -23.91 9.97
CA VAL A 304 -2.59 -22.60 10.63
C VAL A 304 -4.06 -22.36 10.94
N SER A 305 -4.40 -22.01 12.20
CA SER A 305 -5.78 -21.85 12.65
C SER A 305 -6.60 -20.93 11.73
N VAL A 306 -7.90 -21.22 11.57
CA VAL A 306 -8.85 -20.46 10.72
C VAL A 306 -8.95 -18.96 11.08
N SER A 307 -8.45 -18.58 12.26
CA SER A 307 -8.29 -17.19 12.71
C SER A 307 -7.11 -16.44 12.06
N ARG A 308 -6.15 -17.15 11.45
CA ARG A 308 -4.96 -16.63 10.77
C ARG A 308 -5.08 -16.66 9.23
N THR A 309 -6.21 -17.15 8.69
CA THR A 309 -6.42 -17.38 7.24
C THR A 309 -7.05 -16.20 6.48
N GLY A 310 -7.21 -15.02 7.11
CA GLY A 310 -7.64 -13.77 6.44
C GLY A 310 -6.54 -13.12 5.57
N ILE A 311 -5.59 -13.90 5.08
CA ILE A 311 -4.24 -13.43 4.69
C ILE A 311 -3.87 -13.87 3.25
N GLY A 312 -4.75 -14.61 2.56
CA GLY A 312 -4.38 -15.35 1.34
C GLY A 312 -4.60 -14.65 0.00
N SER A 313 -5.43 -13.61 -0.11
CA SER A 313 -5.69 -12.95 -1.39
C SER A 313 -5.93 -11.45 -1.19
N VAL A 314 -5.14 -10.62 -1.86
CA VAL A 314 -5.64 -9.30 -2.24
C VAL A 314 -6.83 -9.59 -3.16
N PRO A 315 -8.06 -9.15 -2.83
CA PRO A 315 -9.19 -9.39 -3.69
C PRO A 315 -8.86 -8.82 -5.07
N ARG A 316 -9.01 -9.62 -6.12
CA ARG A 316 -8.96 -9.14 -7.51
C ARG A 316 -10.27 -8.41 -7.81
N SER A 317 -10.53 -7.37 -7.04
CA SER A 317 -11.73 -6.57 -7.14
C SER A 317 -11.78 -5.89 -8.50
N ARG A 318 -12.98 -5.52 -8.93
CA ARG A 318 -13.20 -4.88 -10.24
C ARG A 318 -12.28 -3.67 -10.50
N PRO A 319 -11.95 -2.80 -9.51
CA PRO A 319 -10.98 -1.73 -9.70
C PRO A 319 -9.52 -2.19 -9.85
N ILE A 320 -9.15 -3.35 -9.31
CA ILE A 320 -7.77 -3.85 -9.28
C ILE A 320 -7.42 -4.59 -10.58
N VAL A 321 -8.32 -5.44 -11.10
CA VAL A 321 -8.03 -6.32 -12.25
C VAL A 321 -7.36 -5.61 -13.44
N PRO A 322 -7.82 -4.43 -13.87
CA PRO A 322 -7.21 -3.74 -15.01
C PRO A 322 -5.77 -3.27 -14.75
N LEU A 323 -5.40 -3.03 -13.48
CA LEU A 323 -4.05 -2.64 -13.10
C LEU A 323 -3.06 -3.80 -13.21
N ILE A 324 -3.54 -5.01 -12.97
CA ILE A 324 -2.73 -6.23 -12.84
C ILE A 324 -2.99 -7.25 -13.96
N GLN A 325 -3.67 -6.84 -15.03
CA GLN A 325 -4.17 -7.74 -16.08
C GLN A 325 -3.06 -8.59 -16.71
N SER A 326 -1.92 -7.98 -17.04
CA SER A 326 -0.77 -8.68 -17.62
C SER A 326 -0.19 -9.75 -16.69
N LEU A 327 -0.18 -9.46 -15.37
CA LEU A 327 0.24 -10.41 -14.34
C LEU A 327 -0.75 -11.59 -14.25
N ILE A 328 -2.06 -11.30 -14.20
CA ILE A 328 -3.11 -12.33 -14.16
C ILE A 328 -3.00 -13.28 -15.36
N GLU A 329 -2.79 -12.72 -16.54
CA GLU A 329 -2.68 -13.49 -17.78
C GLU A 329 -1.41 -14.35 -17.80
N ALA A 330 -0.26 -13.78 -17.41
CA ALA A 330 1.00 -14.51 -17.31
C ALA A 330 0.90 -15.65 -16.29
N GLU A 331 0.37 -15.38 -15.10
CA GLU A 331 0.08 -16.40 -14.10
C GLU A 331 -0.82 -17.49 -14.67
N THR A 332 -1.89 -17.13 -15.37
CA THR A 332 -2.83 -18.10 -15.93
C THR A 332 -2.16 -19.00 -16.96
N ARG A 333 -1.30 -18.45 -17.82
CA ARG A 333 -0.52 -19.23 -18.81
C ARG A 333 0.50 -20.15 -18.14
N ILE A 334 1.23 -19.66 -17.12
CA ILE A 334 2.17 -20.47 -16.34
C ILE A 334 1.46 -21.68 -15.70
N ALA A 335 0.30 -21.45 -15.07
CA ALA A 335 -0.49 -22.51 -14.44
C ALA A 335 -1.03 -23.54 -15.45
N ALA A 336 -1.31 -23.12 -16.69
CA ALA A 336 -1.79 -24.02 -17.73
C ALA A 336 -0.69 -24.87 -18.35
N CYS A 337 0.56 -24.39 -18.34
CA CYS A 337 1.69 -25.03 -19.03
C CYS A 337 2.61 -25.86 -18.13
N SER A 338 2.57 -25.70 -16.81
CA SER A 338 3.53 -26.32 -15.91
C SER A 338 2.90 -27.26 -14.90
N SER A 339 3.47 -28.45 -14.73
CA SER A 339 3.26 -29.31 -13.56
C SER A 339 3.96 -28.78 -12.30
N ASP A 340 4.88 -27.82 -12.46
CA ASP A 340 5.59 -27.12 -11.39
C ASP A 340 5.34 -25.60 -11.52
N ALA A 341 4.44 -25.08 -10.69
CA ALA A 341 4.00 -23.68 -10.74
C ALA A 341 5.12 -22.64 -10.51
N SER A 342 6.33 -23.08 -10.15
CA SER A 342 7.48 -22.22 -9.83
C SER A 342 8.37 -21.85 -11.03
N TYR A 343 8.21 -22.51 -12.19
CA TYR A 343 8.98 -22.22 -13.42
C TYR A 343 8.28 -21.18 -14.30
N ILE A 344 9.02 -20.18 -14.77
CA ILE A 344 8.50 -19.12 -15.64
C ILE A 344 9.08 -19.30 -17.06
N PRO A 345 8.25 -19.54 -18.09
CA PRO A 345 8.72 -19.55 -19.47
C PRO A 345 9.38 -18.21 -19.85
N THR A 346 10.44 -18.25 -20.66
CA THR A 346 11.24 -17.05 -21.02
C THR A 346 10.41 -15.88 -21.56
N HIS A 347 9.32 -16.16 -22.30
CA HIS A 347 8.44 -15.14 -22.87
C HIS A 347 7.52 -14.46 -21.83
N GLU A 348 7.34 -15.06 -20.64
CA GLU A 348 6.54 -14.50 -19.55
C GLU A 348 7.34 -13.62 -18.59
N ILE A 349 8.68 -13.69 -18.63
CA ILE A 349 9.57 -12.96 -17.71
C ILE A 349 9.30 -11.44 -17.75
N GLY A 350 8.96 -10.89 -18.92
CA GLY A 350 8.62 -9.47 -19.05
C GLY A 350 7.38 -9.09 -18.25
N ALA A 351 6.29 -9.86 -18.37
CA ALA A 351 5.05 -9.63 -17.64
C ALA A 351 5.19 -9.89 -16.13
N MET A 352 6.07 -10.82 -15.74
CA MET A 352 6.36 -11.16 -14.34
C MET A 352 7.45 -10.27 -13.70
N SER A 353 8.10 -9.38 -14.45
CA SER A 353 9.29 -8.66 -14.00
C SER A 353 9.08 -7.87 -12.71
N ALA A 354 7.94 -7.17 -12.58
CA ALA A 354 7.60 -6.43 -11.36
C ALA A 354 7.38 -7.37 -10.15
N ALA A 355 6.80 -8.54 -10.35
CA ALA A 355 6.60 -9.52 -9.28
C ALA A 355 7.92 -10.18 -8.87
N LEU A 356 8.81 -10.46 -9.83
CA LEU A 356 10.17 -10.95 -9.58
C LEU A 356 11.04 -9.91 -8.85
N GLU A 357 10.92 -8.63 -9.21
CA GLU A 357 11.58 -7.53 -8.48
C GLU A 357 11.13 -7.48 -7.02
N VAL A 358 9.82 -7.54 -6.77
CA VAL A 358 9.29 -7.56 -5.40
C VAL A 358 9.75 -8.81 -4.66
N ALA A 359 9.70 -10.00 -5.29
CA ALA A 359 10.23 -11.21 -4.67
C ALA A 359 11.71 -11.07 -4.31
N PHE A 360 12.53 -10.48 -5.19
CA PHE A 360 13.92 -10.15 -4.90
C PHE A 360 14.05 -9.20 -3.71
N ARG A 361 13.30 -8.09 -3.67
CA ARG A 361 13.31 -7.15 -2.53
C ARG A 361 12.98 -7.85 -1.21
N LEU A 362 11.98 -8.74 -1.23
CA LEU A 362 11.57 -9.50 -0.05
C LEU A 362 12.67 -10.44 0.46
N THR A 363 13.52 -11.01 -0.41
CA THR A 363 14.63 -11.88 0.06
C THR A 363 15.72 -11.10 0.80
N LEU A 364 15.78 -9.78 0.64
CA LEU A 364 16.77 -8.93 1.30
C LEU A 364 16.39 -8.54 2.73
N ILE A 365 15.11 -8.62 3.10
CA ILE A 365 14.61 -8.13 4.39
C ILE A 365 14.87 -9.19 5.48
N PRO A 366 15.68 -8.89 6.51
CA PRO A 366 15.98 -9.85 7.58
C PRO A 366 14.79 -10.05 8.53
N ASP A 367 14.65 -11.25 9.10
CA ASP A 367 13.60 -11.58 10.09
C ASP A 367 13.60 -10.62 11.29
N ALA A 368 14.79 -10.19 11.72
CA ALA A 368 14.98 -9.22 12.79
C ALA A 368 14.25 -7.89 12.53
N ALA A 369 14.14 -7.46 11.26
CA ALA A 369 13.41 -6.25 10.90
C ALA A 369 11.90 -6.40 11.14
N PHE A 370 11.33 -7.58 10.86
CA PHE A 370 9.92 -7.85 11.14
C PHE A 370 9.63 -7.88 12.63
N HIS A 371 10.49 -8.52 13.42
CA HIS A 371 10.39 -8.52 14.88
C HIS A 371 10.50 -7.11 15.45
N PHE A 372 11.44 -6.29 14.94
CA PHE A 372 11.58 -4.90 15.36
C PHE A 372 10.31 -4.10 15.07
N VAL A 373 9.78 -4.18 13.84
CA VAL A 373 8.57 -3.45 13.46
C VAL A 373 7.39 -3.86 14.35
N ALA A 374 7.17 -5.16 14.56
CA ALA A 374 6.07 -5.61 15.41
C ALA A 374 6.24 -5.14 16.86
N ALA A 375 7.41 -5.34 17.47
CA ALA A 375 7.67 -4.94 18.85
C ALA A 375 7.49 -3.43 19.09
N ASN A 376 7.80 -2.61 18.09
CA ASN A 376 7.73 -1.15 18.21
C ASN A 376 6.43 -0.52 17.68
N ASN A 377 5.53 -1.27 17.07
CA ASN A 377 4.31 -0.68 16.47
C ASN A 377 3.04 -1.48 16.77
N TRP A 378 3.17 -2.62 17.45
CA TRP A 378 2.06 -3.44 17.90
C TRP A 378 1.95 -3.37 19.44
N PRO A 379 0.87 -2.79 20.00
CA PRO A 379 0.72 -2.72 21.45
C PRO A 379 0.68 -4.12 22.05
N ASP A 380 1.46 -4.33 23.12
CA ASP A 380 1.54 -5.60 23.84
C ASP A 380 0.14 -6.08 24.27
N GLY A 381 -0.22 -7.27 23.82
CA GLY A 381 -1.50 -7.89 24.18
C GLY A 381 -2.72 -7.21 23.57
N SER A 382 -2.64 -6.70 22.32
CA SER A 382 -3.75 -6.09 21.59
C SER A 382 -5.07 -6.77 21.97
N MET A 383 -5.96 -6.01 22.61
CA MET A 383 -7.26 -6.42 23.17
C MET A 383 -8.03 -7.38 22.25
N PRO A 384 -9.00 -8.16 22.78
CA PRO A 384 -9.70 -9.19 22.03
C PRO A 384 -10.11 -8.69 20.65
N PHE A 385 -9.66 -9.40 19.62
CA PHE A 385 -10.10 -9.17 18.26
C PHE A 385 -11.63 -9.23 18.24
N PRO A 386 -12.37 -8.19 17.80
CA PRO A 386 -13.81 -8.29 17.74
C PRO A 386 -14.21 -9.15 16.53
N ARG A 387 -14.17 -10.48 16.70
CA ARG A 387 -15.04 -11.40 15.98
C ARG A 387 -16.08 -11.90 16.97
N THR A 388 -17.34 -11.56 16.70
CA THR A 388 -18.53 -12.29 17.17
C THR A 388 -18.37 -12.91 18.55
N ASP A 389 -18.34 -12.10 19.62
CA ASP A 389 -18.55 -12.38 21.06
C ASP A 389 -17.98 -13.68 21.70
N ALA A 390 -17.26 -14.52 20.96
CA ALA A 390 -16.96 -15.91 21.30
C ALA A 390 -15.51 -16.33 21.02
N ASP A 391 -14.74 -15.57 20.22
CA ASP A 391 -13.33 -15.86 19.92
C ASP A 391 -12.43 -14.65 20.23
N SER A 392 -11.93 -14.57 21.46
CA SER A 392 -10.96 -13.55 21.89
C SER A 392 -9.53 -13.95 21.51
N LEU A 393 -9.15 -13.81 20.24
CA LEU A 393 -7.76 -14.04 19.84
C LEU A 393 -6.92 -12.79 20.18
N HIS A 394 -5.97 -12.94 21.09
CA HIS A 394 -4.92 -11.96 21.34
C HIS A 394 -3.71 -12.31 20.47
N LEU A 395 -3.26 -11.37 19.62
CA LEU A 395 -2.04 -11.56 18.84
C LEU A 395 -0.90 -10.83 19.55
N SER A 396 0.16 -11.55 19.93
CA SER A 396 1.36 -10.92 20.45
C SER A 396 2.15 -10.23 19.32
N ALA A 397 3.03 -9.29 19.67
CA ALA A 397 3.95 -8.68 18.70
C ALA A 397 4.85 -9.73 18.03
N HIS A 398 5.29 -10.74 18.80
CA HIS A 398 6.05 -11.87 18.26
C HIS A 398 5.25 -12.67 17.22
N ASP A 399 4.01 -13.03 17.52
CA ASP A 399 3.15 -13.77 16.59
C ASP A 399 2.86 -12.97 15.31
N LEU A 400 2.65 -11.66 15.42
CA LEU A 400 2.49 -10.79 14.26
C LEU A 400 3.74 -10.81 13.37
N ALA A 401 4.92 -10.67 13.95
CA ALA A 401 6.18 -10.74 13.20
C ALA A 401 6.34 -12.09 12.50
N VAL A 402 6.07 -13.20 13.19
CA VAL A 402 6.13 -14.55 12.62
C VAL A 402 5.17 -14.70 11.43
N ILE A 403 3.94 -14.18 11.55
CA ILE A 403 2.97 -14.17 10.44
C ILE A 403 3.52 -13.39 9.24
N MET A 404 4.10 -12.22 9.47
CA MET A 404 4.65 -11.39 8.38
C MET A 404 5.87 -12.02 7.70
N ILE A 405 6.73 -12.69 8.46
CA ILE A 405 7.85 -13.49 7.95
C ILE A 405 7.33 -14.64 7.09
N GLN A 406 6.33 -15.38 7.57
CA GLN A 406 5.71 -16.47 6.81
C GLN A 406 5.09 -15.96 5.49
N ARG A 407 4.45 -14.78 5.51
CA ARG A 407 3.92 -14.15 4.29
C ARG A 407 5.02 -13.77 3.30
N ARG A 408 6.11 -13.16 3.77
CA ARG A 408 7.28 -12.85 2.94
C ARG A 408 7.79 -14.12 2.26
N ASP A 409 8.03 -15.17 3.04
CA ASP A 409 8.57 -16.44 2.53
C ASP A 409 7.61 -17.10 1.54
N ALA A 410 6.30 -17.02 1.78
CA ALA A 410 5.28 -17.50 0.86
C ALA A 410 5.30 -16.77 -0.48
N LEU A 411 5.40 -15.44 -0.46
CA LEU A 411 5.46 -14.63 -1.68
C LEU A 411 6.73 -14.92 -2.48
N VAL A 412 7.86 -15.11 -1.80
CA VAL A 412 9.13 -15.51 -2.43
C VAL A 412 9.02 -16.90 -3.05
N LYS A 413 8.44 -17.88 -2.33
CA LYS A 413 8.27 -19.27 -2.79
C LYS A 413 7.35 -19.44 -4.00
N GLN A 414 6.59 -18.42 -4.40
CA GLN A 414 5.84 -18.44 -5.67
C GLN A 414 6.76 -18.55 -6.89
N PHE A 415 8.04 -18.20 -6.74
CA PHE A 415 9.04 -18.24 -7.79
C PHE A 415 10.15 -19.22 -7.42
N ALA A 416 10.60 -20.03 -8.39
CA ALA A 416 11.79 -20.84 -8.16
C ALA A 416 13.00 -19.91 -7.91
N PRO A 417 13.92 -20.23 -6.97
CA PRO A 417 15.08 -19.39 -6.67
C PRO A 417 15.92 -19.01 -7.91
N ARG A 418 15.97 -19.91 -8.90
CA ARG A 418 16.63 -19.65 -10.19
C ARG A 418 16.02 -18.49 -10.97
N GLU A 419 14.70 -18.28 -10.89
CA GLU A 419 14.00 -17.21 -11.64
C GLU A 419 14.32 -15.84 -11.05
N ILE A 420 14.37 -15.75 -9.72
CA ILE A 420 14.76 -14.52 -9.01
C ILE A 420 16.23 -14.19 -9.31
N ALA A 421 17.12 -15.21 -9.29
CA ALA A 421 18.53 -15.04 -9.64
C ALA A 421 18.72 -14.62 -11.10
N GLU A 422 17.96 -15.21 -12.03
CA GLU A 422 18.00 -14.87 -13.45
C GLU A 422 17.46 -13.45 -13.70
N TRP A 423 16.37 -13.07 -13.02
CA TRP A 423 15.87 -11.70 -13.07
C TRP A 423 16.93 -10.70 -12.61
N LYS A 424 17.58 -10.96 -11.47
CA LYS A 424 18.69 -10.12 -10.96
C LYS A 424 19.80 -9.99 -12.01
N ARG A 425 20.22 -11.11 -12.61
CA ARG A 425 21.29 -11.13 -13.63
C ARG A 425 20.91 -10.31 -14.86
N ARG A 426 19.67 -10.40 -15.34
CA ARG A 426 19.19 -9.66 -16.52
C ARG A 426 18.90 -8.18 -16.24
N ASN A 427 18.63 -7.82 -14.98
CA ASN A 427 18.25 -6.47 -14.56
C ASN A 427 19.25 -5.92 -13.53
N THR A 428 20.55 -5.96 -13.87
CA THR A 428 21.63 -5.66 -12.92
C THR A 428 21.44 -4.29 -12.26
N ASP A 429 21.22 -3.23 -13.04
CA ASP A 429 21.05 -1.87 -12.52
C ASP A 429 19.83 -1.76 -11.58
N LYS A 430 18.67 -2.30 -11.99
CA LYS A 430 17.47 -2.31 -11.14
C LYS A 430 17.65 -3.13 -9.87
N SER A 431 18.44 -4.20 -9.92
CA SER A 431 18.72 -5.02 -8.74
C SER A 431 19.62 -4.30 -7.74
N ILE A 432 20.54 -3.45 -8.23
CA ILE A 432 21.38 -2.59 -7.38
C ILE A 432 20.51 -1.49 -6.76
N GLU A 433 19.67 -0.84 -7.54
CA GLU A 433 18.70 0.16 -7.06
C GLU A 433 17.78 -0.44 -5.99
N ALA A 434 17.17 -1.60 -6.26
CA ALA A 434 16.32 -2.30 -5.30
C ALA A 434 17.07 -2.68 -4.00
N LEU A 435 18.34 -3.12 -4.11
CA LEU A 435 19.17 -3.41 -2.93
C LEU A 435 19.41 -2.15 -2.10
N GLN A 436 19.77 -1.04 -2.74
CA GLN A 436 20.01 0.24 -2.07
C GLN A 436 18.75 0.75 -1.39
N GLU A 437 17.62 0.75 -2.09
CA GLU A 437 16.33 1.18 -1.55
C GLU A 437 15.88 0.35 -0.36
N VAL A 438 15.99 -0.99 -0.44
CA VAL A 438 15.66 -1.87 0.69
C VAL A 438 16.61 -1.64 1.85
N SER A 439 17.91 -1.50 1.60
CA SER A 439 18.90 -1.27 2.66
C SER A 439 18.66 0.04 3.40
N VAL A 440 18.41 1.13 2.65
CA VAL A 440 18.05 2.43 3.23
C VAL A 440 16.74 2.33 4.01
N ALA A 441 15.74 1.66 3.47
CA ALA A 441 14.44 1.54 4.13
C ALA A 441 14.52 0.71 5.42
N VAL A 442 15.21 -0.43 5.41
CA VAL A 442 15.40 -1.27 6.61
C VAL A 442 16.19 -0.51 7.67
N ALA A 443 17.28 0.18 7.29
CA ALA A 443 18.04 1.01 8.21
C ALA A 443 17.20 2.18 8.78
N THR A 444 16.39 2.84 7.94
CA THR A 444 15.53 3.96 8.37
C THR A 444 14.41 3.50 9.31
N VAL A 445 13.80 2.35 9.03
CA VAL A 445 12.65 1.84 9.80
C VAL A 445 13.10 1.16 11.10
N THR A 446 14.27 0.52 11.11
CA THR A 446 14.67 -0.39 12.20
C THR A 446 16.05 -0.13 12.80
N GLY A 447 16.88 0.71 12.17
CA GLY A 447 18.29 0.86 12.52
C GLY A 447 19.17 -0.33 12.13
N ILE A 448 18.62 -1.36 11.48
CA ILE A 448 19.38 -2.54 11.04
C ILE A 448 20.05 -2.24 9.70
N GLU A 449 21.36 -2.41 9.63
CA GLU A 449 22.11 -2.31 8.37
C GLU A 449 22.10 -3.66 7.64
N ILE A 450 21.74 -3.63 6.35
CA ILE A 450 21.93 -4.77 5.45
C ILE A 450 23.34 -4.64 4.87
N ALA A 451 24.20 -5.64 5.13
CA ALA A 451 25.55 -5.63 4.59
C ALA A 451 25.50 -5.74 3.05
N ASP A 452 26.01 -4.73 2.37
CA ASP A 452 26.15 -4.71 0.91
C ASP A 452 27.07 -5.86 0.45
N HIS A 453 26.47 -6.93 -0.08
CA HIS A 453 27.20 -7.88 -0.93
C HIS A 453 27.16 -7.37 -2.38
N LEU A 454 27.77 -6.21 -2.62
CA LEU A 454 28.12 -5.78 -3.98
C LEU A 454 29.13 -6.80 -4.55
N PRO A 455 28.98 -7.23 -5.82
CA PRO A 455 29.87 -8.22 -6.41
C PRO A 455 31.32 -7.72 -6.41
N GLY A 456 32.19 -8.42 -5.68
CA GLY A 456 33.62 -8.10 -5.56
C GLY A 456 34.27 -8.32 -4.18
N ARG A 457 33.49 -8.58 -3.12
CA ARG A 457 34.04 -8.96 -1.81
C ARG A 457 33.26 -10.12 -1.19
N GLU A 458 33.77 -11.34 -1.36
CA GLU A 458 33.33 -12.48 -0.56
C GLU A 458 33.76 -12.29 0.89
N LYS A 459 32.81 -11.97 1.77
CA LYS A 459 32.82 -12.42 3.18
C LYS A 459 31.39 -12.71 3.61
N LYS A 460 31.21 -13.80 4.37
CA LYS A 460 29.93 -14.24 4.95
C LYS A 460 29.20 -13.08 5.65
N PRO A 461 27.85 -13.03 5.59
CA PRO A 461 27.08 -12.01 6.28
C PRO A 461 27.29 -12.13 7.80
N ILE A 462 27.76 -11.04 8.41
CA ILE A 462 27.76 -10.87 9.86
C ILE A 462 26.62 -9.91 10.15
N TYR A 463 25.54 -10.39 10.76
CA TYR A 463 24.53 -9.54 11.35
C TYR A 463 25.14 -8.85 12.57
N ALA A 464 25.53 -7.58 12.44
CA ALA A 464 25.95 -6.79 13.59
C ALA A 464 24.73 -6.04 14.13
N VAL A 465 24.19 -6.49 15.26
CA VAL A 465 23.35 -5.62 16.09
C VAL A 465 24.30 -4.56 16.63
N ALA A 466 24.11 -3.29 16.23
CA ALA A 466 24.88 -2.19 16.79
C ALA A 466 24.57 -2.09 18.28
N THR A 467 25.45 -2.65 19.12
CA THR A 467 25.38 -2.41 20.57
C THR A 467 25.89 -1.00 20.84
N GLU A 468 25.31 -0.37 21.86
CA GLU A 468 25.55 1.00 22.33
C GLU A 468 27.04 1.34 22.55
N SER A 469 27.91 0.33 22.66
CA SER A 469 29.36 0.48 22.84
C SER A 469 30.10 0.94 21.58
N THR A 470 29.64 0.59 20.37
CA THR A 470 30.30 0.96 19.11
C THR A 470 30.15 2.45 18.80
N PHE A 471 29.12 3.10 19.34
CA PHE A 471 28.84 4.53 19.11
C PHE A 471 29.79 5.48 19.86
N ARG A 472 30.38 5.05 20.99
CA ARG A 472 31.31 5.89 21.78
C ARG A 472 32.71 6.04 21.16
N GLN A 473 33.09 5.20 20.21
CA GLN A 473 34.40 5.31 19.56
C GLN A 473 34.42 6.29 18.38
N ILE A 474 33.28 6.61 17.77
CA ILE A 474 33.22 7.55 16.62
C ILE A 474 33.10 9.01 17.09
N THR A 475 32.55 9.26 18.29
CA THR A 475 32.41 10.61 18.86
C THR A 475 33.68 11.18 19.51
N ARG A 476 34.79 10.42 19.61
CA ARG A 476 36.07 10.89 20.18
C ARG A 476 37.10 11.37 19.16
N ARG A 477 36.78 11.44 17.87
CA ARG A 477 37.70 11.94 16.82
C ARG A 477 37.27 13.25 16.13
N ALA A 478 36.31 13.98 16.70
CA ALA A 478 35.90 15.30 16.23
C ALA A 478 36.09 16.37 17.33
N SER A 479 37.26 16.38 17.95
CA SER A 479 37.70 17.47 18.83
C SER A 479 39.18 17.71 18.59
N PHE A 480 39.48 18.30 17.43
CA PHE A 480 40.53 19.29 17.17
C PHE A 480 40.24 19.97 15.85
#